data_AF-A0A432IH60-F1
#
_entry.id   AF-A0A432IH60-F1
#
_cell.length_a   1.000
_cell.length_b   1.000
_cell.length_c   1.000
_cell.angle_alpha   90.00
_cell.angle_beta   90.00
_cell.angle_gamma   90.00
#
_symmetry.space_group_name_H-M   'P 1'
#
loop_
_entity.id
_entity.type
_entity.pdbx_description
1 polymer ?
#
loop_
_entity_poly.entity_id
_entity_poly.type
_entity_poly.pdbx_seq_one_letter_code
_entity_poly.pdbx_strand_id
1 'polypeptide(L)'
;MRRSERSLAGSSQRWNPGTTKAAVRVRSTDRQERNNSVTPKVLGILNVTPDSFSDGGLFRGVDDAKERVMEMVRQGADAIDIGGESTRPGSFEISVEEELERVIPVLEAISCEIDVPLSIDTRRAEVVREALSHGVSIVNDTSALQDDSELCHVIAQHQLTVILMHRKGTPESMQRGPGYIDVLAEIHTFLEERIEFAIAAGIARDRIVVDPGLGFGKRVADNYEIARGIEFLRSLSVPLLLGASRKSFTGVFDDSPPEQRLPASLAFVARARESAVEWVRVHDVAETVTFLRAMAAIDDPLLVGEGSS
;
A
#
# COMPACT_ATOMS: atom_id res chain seq x y z
N MET A 1 79.87 -26.69 22.09
CA MET A 1 78.78 -27.57 21.58
C MET A 1 77.46 -26.81 21.67
N ARG A 2 76.54 -26.96 20.69
CA ARG A 2 75.10 -26.55 20.76
C ARG A 2 74.87 -25.02 20.90
N ARG A 3 73.98 -24.28 20.19
CA ARG A 3 72.76 -24.53 19.36
C ARG A 3 71.63 -25.27 20.09
N SER A 4 70.38 -24.81 20.14
CA SER A 4 69.70 -23.57 19.66
C SER A 4 68.29 -23.51 20.37
N GLU A 5 67.19 -22.84 19.99
CA GLU A 5 66.71 -22.19 18.74
C GLU A 5 65.65 -21.08 19.05
N ARG A 6 64.37 -21.23 18.65
CA ARG A 6 63.22 -20.34 18.97
C ARG A 6 61.93 -21.15 19.15
N SER A 7 60.94 -20.62 19.87
CA SER A 7 59.52 -20.75 19.48
C SER A 7 58.65 -19.62 20.07
N LEU A 8 57.45 -19.44 19.52
CA LEU A 8 56.41 -18.53 19.99
C LEU A 8 55.21 -19.36 20.47
N ALA A 9 54.48 -18.88 21.48
CA ALA A 9 53.14 -19.35 21.83
C ALA A 9 52.31 -18.14 22.30
N GLY A 10 51.17 -17.89 21.66
CA GLY A 10 50.30 -16.75 21.98
C GLY A 10 49.26 -17.09 23.04
N SER A 11 48.98 -16.16 23.95
CA SER A 11 47.83 -16.24 24.85
C SER A 11 46.57 -15.69 24.17
N SER A 12 45.50 -16.47 24.16
CA SER A 12 44.26 -16.13 23.46
C SER A 12 43.42 -15.12 24.24
N GLN A 13 43.16 -13.96 23.62
CA GLN A 13 42.03 -13.12 24.03
C GLN A 13 40.72 -13.83 23.63
N ARG A 14 39.90 -14.18 24.62
CA ARG A 14 38.53 -14.65 24.36
C ARG A 14 37.67 -13.45 23.97
N TRP A 15 37.34 -13.35 22.69
CA TRP A 15 36.30 -12.44 22.22
C TRP A 15 34.95 -12.91 22.76
N ASN A 16 34.14 -11.99 23.30
CA ASN A 16 32.90 -12.31 23.99
C ASN A 16 31.75 -11.47 23.38
N PRO A 17 30.98 -12.03 22.42
CA PRO A 17 29.93 -11.29 21.70
C PRO A 17 28.68 -11.11 22.58
N GLY A 18 28.76 -10.18 23.53
CA GLY A 18 27.64 -9.75 24.35
C GLY A 18 26.74 -8.75 23.63
N THR A 19 25.43 -8.88 23.81
CA THR A 19 24.39 -7.90 23.45
C THR A 19 24.39 -7.40 22.00
N THR A 20 23.75 -8.17 21.12
CA THR A 20 22.93 -7.55 20.07
C THR A 20 21.95 -6.57 20.74
N LYS A 21 21.94 -5.30 20.31
CA LYS A 21 20.83 -4.40 20.66
C LYS A 21 19.56 -4.98 20.05
N ALA A 22 18.51 -5.18 20.84
CA ALA A 22 17.19 -5.44 20.29
C ALA A 22 16.78 -4.21 19.45
N ALA A 23 16.46 -4.42 18.18
CA ALA A 23 15.98 -3.35 17.31
C ALA A 23 14.67 -2.80 17.91
N VAL A 24 14.67 -1.51 18.24
CA VAL A 24 13.47 -0.82 18.72
C VAL A 24 12.60 -0.55 17.50
N ARG A 25 11.74 -1.52 17.17
CA ARG A 25 10.78 -1.37 16.08
C ARG A 25 10.03 -0.06 16.24
N VAL A 26 9.98 0.72 15.16
CA VAL A 26 9.17 1.93 15.11
C VAL A 26 7.72 1.49 15.17
N ARG A 27 7.05 1.89 16.25
CA ARG A 27 5.62 1.64 16.45
C ARG A 27 4.83 2.83 15.98
N SER A 28 3.67 2.58 15.38
CA SER A 28 2.63 3.60 15.25
C SER A 28 2.16 3.99 16.67
N THR A 29 2.28 5.27 17.03
CA THR A 29 2.06 5.74 18.41
C THR A 29 0.61 5.66 18.86
N ASP A 30 -0.34 5.91 17.94
CA ASP A 30 -1.73 6.26 18.28
C ASP A 30 -2.77 5.28 17.72
N ARG A 31 -2.31 4.07 17.33
CA ARG A 31 -3.13 3.02 16.69
C ARG A 31 -4.37 2.62 17.51
N GLN A 32 -4.32 2.81 18.83
CA GLN A 32 -5.35 2.37 19.75
C GLN A 32 -6.57 3.33 19.81
N GLU A 33 -6.44 4.57 19.33
CA GLU A 33 -7.49 5.59 19.38
C GLU A 33 -8.38 5.60 18.14
N ARG A 34 -7.87 5.16 16.98
CA ARG A 34 -8.63 5.07 15.71
C ARG A 34 -9.59 3.88 15.61
N ASN A 35 -9.84 3.17 16.72
CA ASN A 35 -10.73 2.01 16.74
C ASN A 35 -12.25 2.38 16.73
N ASN A 36 -12.58 3.67 16.62
CA ASN A 36 -13.96 4.14 16.47
C ASN A 36 -14.44 3.97 15.02
N SER A 37 -15.60 3.33 14.81
CA SER A 37 -15.95 2.57 13.59
C SER A 37 -16.31 3.37 12.33
N VAL A 38 -15.83 4.62 12.22
CA VAL A 38 -16.16 5.57 11.14
C VAL A 38 -14.90 6.15 10.48
N THR A 39 -13.72 5.97 11.07
CA THR A 39 -12.46 6.52 10.51
C THR A 39 -11.76 5.51 9.60
N PRO A 40 -11.54 5.81 8.30
CA PRO A 40 -10.77 4.95 7.40
C PRO A 40 -9.34 4.75 7.89
N LYS A 41 -8.81 3.54 7.70
CA LYS A 41 -7.41 3.20 7.91
C LYS A 41 -6.55 3.72 6.76
N VAL A 42 -5.31 4.11 7.06
CA VAL A 42 -4.41 4.73 6.08
C VAL A 42 -3.39 3.73 5.54
N LEU A 43 -3.48 3.41 4.25
CA LEU A 43 -2.50 2.62 3.50
C LEU A 43 -1.49 3.57 2.81
N GLY A 44 -0.27 3.64 3.32
CA GLY A 44 0.78 4.54 2.81
C GLY A 44 1.50 3.97 1.58
N ILE A 45 1.55 4.74 0.49
CA ILE A 45 2.13 4.30 -0.80
C ILE A 45 3.65 4.52 -0.84
N LEU A 46 4.39 3.47 -1.23
CA LEU A 46 5.81 3.52 -1.60
C LEU A 46 5.99 2.95 -3.02
N ASN A 47 6.24 3.81 -4.01
CA ASN A 47 6.55 3.38 -5.38
C ASN A 47 8.08 3.22 -5.52
N VAL A 48 8.56 1.99 -5.74
CA VAL A 48 9.98 1.69 -5.93
C VAL A 48 10.32 1.65 -7.42
N THR A 49 10.23 2.82 -8.06
CA THR A 49 10.53 3.00 -9.49
C THR A 49 11.81 3.83 -9.67
N PRO A 50 12.57 3.66 -10.77
CA PRO A 50 13.78 4.45 -11.04
C PRO A 50 13.56 5.97 -10.96
N ASP A 51 12.43 6.45 -11.48
CA ASP A 51 12.03 7.87 -11.44
C ASP A 51 11.79 8.42 -10.03
N SER A 52 11.68 7.56 -9.02
CA SER A 52 11.42 7.95 -7.62
C SER A 52 12.70 8.09 -6.79
N PHE A 53 13.86 7.62 -7.28
CA PHE A 53 15.13 7.56 -6.55
C PHE A 53 16.35 7.87 -7.46
N SER A 54 16.18 8.81 -8.40
CA SER A 54 17.11 9.06 -9.52
C SER A 54 18.54 9.46 -9.14
N ASP A 55 18.74 10.05 -7.96
CA ASP A 55 19.94 10.84 -7.65
C ASP A 55 21.03 10.06 -6.88
N GLY A 56 20.84 8.74 -6.71
CA GLY A 56 21.68 7.94 -5.81
C GLY A 56 22.08 6.54 -6.25
N GLY A 57 21.34 5.91 -7.18
CA GLY A 57 21.51 4.49 -7.50
C GLY A 57 20.97 3.55 -6.40
N LEU A 58 20.92 2.24 -6.72
CA LEU A 58 20.15 1.23 -5.98
C LEU A 58 20.27 1.29 -4.44
N PHE A 59 21.49 1.32 -3.89
CA PHE A 59 21.69 1.32 -2.43
C PHE A 59 21.11 2.57 -1.74
N ARG A 60 21.27 3.76 -2.34
CA ARG A 60 20.63 4.97 -1.81
C ARG A 60 19.11 4.88 -1.94
N GLY A 61 18.60 4.40 -3.08
CA GLY A 61 17.16 4.15 -3.24
C GLY A 61 16.57 3.23 -2.17
N VAL A 62 17.32 2.23 -1.69
CA VAL A 62 16.90 1.37 -0.56
C VAL A 62 16.95 2.09 0.79
N ASP A 63 18.00 2.87 1.08
CA ASP A 63 18.10 3.66 2.31
C ASP A 63 17.02 4.78 2.36
N ASP A 64 16.81 5.49 1.25
CA ASP A 64 15.79 6.53 1.08
C ASP A 64 14.37 5.94 1.21
N ALA A 65 14.12 4.79 0.56
CA ALA A 65 12.86 4.06 0.68
C ALA A 65 12.62 3.58 2.12
N LYS A 66 13.65 3.08 2.80
CA LYS A 66 13.59 2.70 4.22
C LYS A 66 13.25 3.90 5.09
N GLU A 67 13.94 5.03 4.96
CA GLU A 67 13.63 6.23 5.74
C GLU A 67 12.19 6.69 5.51
N ARG A 68 11.72 6.72 4.25
CA ARG A 68 10.33 7.08 3.92
C ARG A 68 9.31 6.10 4.52
N VAL A 69 9.60 4.81 4.59
CA VAL A 69 8.75 3.84 5.31
C VAL A 69 8.72 4.14 6.81
N MET A 70 9.88 4.37 7.44
CA MET A 70 9.93 4.71 8.87
C MET A 70 9.19 6.03 9.16
N GLU A 71 9.24 6.99 8.24
CA GLU A 71 8.50 8.25 8.29
C GLU A 71 6.99 8.02 8.24
N MET A 72 6.48 7.25 7.26
CA MET A 72 5.04 6.97 7.13
C MET A 72 4.47 6.21 8.34
N VAL A 73 5.25 5.32 8.98
CA VAL A 73 4.82 4.66 10.23
C VAL A 73 4.74 5.65 11.40
N ARG A 74 5.70 6.58 11.54
CA ARG A 74 5.64 7.66 12.55
C ARG A 74 4.49 8.63 12.29
N GLN A 75 4.17 8.90 11.04
CA GLN A 75 3.01 9.69 10.62
C GLN A 75 1.68 8.97 10.85
N GLY A 76 1.73 7.70 11.27
CA GLY A 76 0.56 6.94 11.69
C GLY A 76 -0.15 6.20 10.56
N ALA A 77 0.55 5.76 9.50
CA ALA A 77 0.00 4.77 8.58
C ALA A 77 -0.43 3.49 9.33
N ASP A 78 -1.51 2.86 8.87
CA ASP A 78 -2.02 1.60 9.42
C ASP A 78 -1.41 0.37 8.73
N ALA A 79 -0.98 0.53 7.48
CA ALA A 79 -0.20 -0.42 6.68
C ALA A 79 0.61 0.34 5.62
N ILE A 80 1.62 -0.30 5.03
CA ILE A 80 2.48 0.27 3.96
C ILE A 80 2.35 -0.61 2.72
N ASP A 81 2.24 0.01 1.55
CA ASP A 81 2.02 -0.66 0.27
C ASP A 81 3.12 -0.32 -0.74
N ILE A 82 3.78 -1.36 -1.24
CA ILE A 82 5.06 -1.27 -1.96
C ILE A 82 4.86 -1.80 -3.38
N GLY A 83 5.10 -0.95 -4.39
CA GLY A 83 4.96 -1.32 -5.80
C GLY A 83 6.26 -1.13 -6.58
N GLY A 84 6.74 -2.19 -7.24
CA GLY A 84 7.89 -2.12 -8.15
C GLY A 84 7.49 -1.71 -9.58
N GLU A 85 6.27 -2.06 -10.01
CA GLU A 85 5.71 -1.69 -11.30
C GLU A 85 4.96 -0.33 -11.22
N SER A 86 5.14 0.51 -12.23
CA SER A 86 4.36 1.75 -12.36
C SER A 86 3.01 1.43 -13.00
N THR A 87 1.92 1.42 -12.23
CA THR A 87 0.56 1.23 -12.74
C THR A 87 -0.06 2.53 -13.32
N ARG A 88 0.76 3.56 -13.57
CA ARG A 88 0.32 4.85 -14.15
C ARG A 88 -0.08 4.67 -15.63
N PRO A 89 -1.14 5.34 -16.13
CA PRO A 89 -1.52 5.22 -17.54
C PRO A 89 -0.38 5.57 -18.51
N GLY A 90 -0.10 4.67 -19.45
CA GLY A 90 0.99 4.82 -20.42
C GLY A 90 2.38 4.42 -19.92
N SER A 91 2.49 3.75 -18.76
CA SER A 91 3.68 2.97 -18.43
C SER A 91 3.84 1.76 -19.37
N PHE A 92 4.99 1.09 -19.29
CA PHE A 92 5.24 -0.22 -19.88
C PHE A 92 5.32 -1.26 -18.76
N GLU A 93 4.86 -2.48 -19.02
CA GLU A 93 5.11 -3.62 -18.13
C GLU A 93 6.62 -3.89 -18.01
N ILE A 94 7.07 -4.17 -16.78
CA ILE A 94 8.44 -4.58 -16.47
C ILE A 94 8.55 -6.10 -16.38
N SER A 95 9.74 -6.69 -16.43
CA SER A 95 9.89 -8.15 -16.22
C SER A 95 9.62 -8.54 -14.75
N VAL A 96 9.46 -9.84 -14.47
CA VAL A 96 9.28 -10.33 -13.09
C VAL A 96 10.56 -10.09 -12.28
N GLU A 97 11.71 -10.33 -12.91
CA GLU A 97 13.05 -10.12 -12.36
C GLU A 97 13.29 -8.64 -12.06
N GLU A 98 12.93 -7.73 -12.97
CA GLU A 98 13.04 -6.28 -12.76
C GLU A 98 12.14 -5.77 -11.63
N GLU A 99 10.97 -6.40 -11.42
CA GLU A 99 10.09 -6.07 -10.29
C GLU A 99 10.67 -6.58 -8.96
N LEU A 100 11.20 -7.81 -8.94
CA LEU A 100 11.89 -8.39 -7.79
C LEU A 100 13.14 -7.59 -7.39
N GLU A 101 13.99 -7.21 -8.35
CA GLU A 101 15.18 -6.38 -8.13
C GLU A 101 14.86 -5.03 -7.49
N ARG A 102 13.64 -4.50 -7.72
CA ARG A 102 13.14 -3.27 -7.08
C ARG A 102 12.61 -3.52 -5.67
N VAL A 103 11.68 -4.47 -5.50
CA VAL A 103 10.91 -4.59 -4.24
C VAL A 103 11.63 -5.39 -3.15
N ILE A 104 12.38 -6.43 -3.50
CA ILE A 104 12.98 -7.36 -2.53
C ILE A 104 14.03 -6.66 -1.63
N PRO A 105 14.98 -5.85 -2.14
CA PRO A 105 15.94 -5.15 -1.29
C PRO A 105 15.29 -4.17 -0.30
N VAL A 106 14.19 -3.52 -0.70
CA VAL A 106 13.42 -2.61 0.16
C VAL A 106 12.67 -3.40 1.24
N LEU A 107 12.02 -4.51 0.87
CA LEU A 107 11.33 -5.40 1.80
C LEU A 107 12.29 -6.00 2.85
N GLU A 108 13.46 -6.48 2.43
CA GLU A 108 14.49 -6.96 3.35
C GLU A 108 14.88 -5.88 4.36
N ALA A 109 15.16 -4.65 3.89
CA ALA A 109 15.64 -3.54 4.71
C ALA A 109 14.64 -3.05 5.77
N ILE A 110 13.32 -3.23 5.57
CA ILE A 110 12.26 -2.72 6.46
C ILE A 110 11.53 -3.80 7.29
N SER A 111 11.50 -5.06 6.82
CA SER A 111 10.66 -6.15 7.36
C SER A 111 10.72 -6.33 8.88
N CYS A 112 11.89 -6.11 9.48
CA CYS A 112 12.13 -6.30 10.90
C CYS A 112 12.03 -5.01 11.74
N GLU A 113 11.87 -3.84 11.11
CA GLU A 113 12.01 -2.50 11.71
C GLU A 113 10.67 -1.85 12.09
N ILE A 114 9.56 -2.30 11.49
CA ILE A 114 8.21 -1.72 11.66
C ILE A 114 7.24 -2.70 12.37
N ASP A 115 6.11 -2.18 12.86
CA ASP A 115 5.02 -2.98 13.46
C ASP A 115 3.70 -2.94 12.66
N VAL A 116 3.73 -2.43 11.43
CA VAL A 116 2.56 -2.34 10.54
C VAL A 116 2.61 -3.41 9.43
N PRO A 117 1.47 -3.95 8.97
CA PRO A 117 1.41 -4.85 7.83
C PRO A 117 2.07 -4.27 6.58
N LEU A 118 2.83 -5.12 5.90
CA LEU A 118 3.35 -4.88 4.56
C LEU A 118 2.38 -5.43 3.51
N SER A 119 2.10 -4.58 2.52
CA SER A 119 1.34 -4.87 1.30
C SER A 119 2.26 -4.75 0.08
N ILE A 120 2.02 -5.60 -0.92
CA ILE A 120 2.72 -5.59 -2.21
C ILE A 120 1.74 -5.23 -3.35
N ASP A 121 1.97 -4.13 -4.06
CA ASP A 121 1.23 -3.73 -5.27
C ASP A 121 1.84 -4.47 -6.46
N THR A 122 1.29 -5.66 -6.75
CA THR A 122 1.74 -6.57 -7.80
C THR A 122 0.59 -7.44 -8.31
N ARG A 123 0.75 -7.94 -9.54
CA ARG A 123 -0.22 -8.77 -10.27
C ARG A 123 0.26 -10.22 -10.42
N ARG A 124 1.38 -10.58 -9.78
CA ARG A 124 2.21 -11.76 -10.11
C ARG A 124 2.46 -12.65 -8.90
N ALA A 125 2.18 -13.94 -9.04
CA ALA A 125 2.34 -14.95 -8.00
C ALA A 125 3.80 -15.14 -7.57
N GLU A 126 4.76 -14.98 -8.49
CA GLU A 126 6.19 -15.11 -8.22
C GLU A 126 6.71 -13.98 -7.33
N VAL A 127 6.31 -12.73 -7.59
CA VAL A 127 6.65 -11.57 -6.74
C VAL A 127 6.09 -11.76 -5.33
N VAL A 128 4.86 -12.27 -5.19
CA VAL A 128 4.28 -12.59 -3.88
C VAL A 128 5.03 -13.74 -3.18
N ARG A 129 5.47 -14.78 -3.90
CA ARG A 129 6.21 -15.93 -3.33
C ARG A 129 7.51 -15.50 -2.66
N GLU A 130 8.29 -14.62 -3.28
CA GLU A 130 9.52 -14.11 -2.68
C GLU A 130 9.22 -13.10 -1.55
N ALA A 131 8.26 -12.18 -1.77
CA ALA A 131 7.89 -11.16 -0.80
C ALA A 131 7.32 -11.71 0.53
N LEU A 132 6.72 -12.90 0.51
CA LEU A 132 6.30 -13.66 1.71
C LEU A 132 7.44 -13.84 2.73
N SER A 133 8.67 -14.09 2.26
CA SER A 133 9.83 -14.30 3.14
C SER A 133 10.21 -13.07 3.97
N HIS A 134 9.77 -11.88 3.51
CA HIS A 134 10.00 -10.59 4.15
C HIS A 134 8.77 -10.08 4.95
N GLY A 135 7.77 -10.94 5.22
CA GLY A 135 6.65 -10.62 6.10
C GLY A 135 5.51 -9.83 5.44
N VAL A 136 5.41 -9.84 4.11
CA VAL A 136 4.21 -9.37 3.41
C VAL A 136 2.99 -10.19 3.83
N SER A 137 1.87 -9.50 4.08
CA SER A 137 0.62 -10.08 4.59
C SER A 137 -0.63 -9.63 3.82
N ILE A 138 -0.47 -8.66 2.92
CA ILE A 138 -1.50 -8.13 2.04
C ILE A 138 -0.95 -8.15 0.60
N VAL A 139 -1.79 -8.52 -0.37
CA VAL A 139 -1.51 -8.37 -1.81
C VAL A 139 -2.48 -7.33 -2.37
N ASN A 140 -1.97 -6.28 -2.98
CA ASN A 140 -2.74 -5.28 -3.69
C ASN A 140 -2.70 -5.60 -5.19
N ASP A 141 -3.73 -6.30 -5.69
CA ASP A 141 -3.76 -6.78 -7.07
C ASP A 141 -4.66 -5.90 -7.94
N THR A 142 -4.00 -5.04 -8.72
CA THR A 142 -4.66 -4.15 -9.68
C THR A 142 -5.33 -4.88 -10.85
N SER A 143 -5.16 -6.19 -11.00
CA SER A 143 -5.88 -7.06 -11.95
C SER A 143 -7.10 -7.77 -11.34
N ALA A 144 -7.26 -7.77 -10.01
CA ALA A 144 -8.25 -8.59 -9.31
C ALA A 144 -8.21 -10.09 -9.69
N LEU A 145 -7.03 -10.69 -9.63
CA LEU A 145 -6.72 -12.11 -9.90
C LEU A 145 -7.00 -12.53 -11.35
N GLN A 146 -6.80 -11.62 -12.31
CA GLN A 146 -7.04 -11.87 -13.74
C GLN A 146 -5.75 -12.11 -14.54
N ASP A 147 -4.61 -11.54 -14.13
CA ASP A 147 -3.37 -11.59 -14.93
C ASP A 147 -2.51 -12.84 -14.66
N ASP A 148 -2.63 -13.44 -13.47
CA ASP A 148 -1.88 -14.64 -13.05
C ASP A 148 -2.82 -15.64 -12.36
N SER A 149 -2.96 -16.84 -12.92
CA SER A 149 -3.83 -17.92 -12.41
C SER A 149 -3.29 -18.60 -11.15
N GLU A 150 -2.00 -18.46 -10.84
CA GLU A 150 -1.38 -19.02 -9.65
C GLU A 150 -1.52 -18.11 -8.43
N LEU A 151 -1.77 -16.81 -8.64
CA LEU A 151 -1.78 -15.81 -7.59
C LEU A 151 -2.87 -16.07 -6.53
N CYS A 152 -4.07 -16.46 -6.97
CA CYS A 152 -5.15 -16.82 -6.04
C CYS A 152 -4.81 -18.03 -5.16
N HIS A 153 -4.10 -19.02 -5.72
CA HIS A 153 -3.63 -20.20 -4.99
C HIS A 153 -2.54 -19.86 -3.97
N VAL A 154 -1.60 -18.96 -4.30
CA VAL A 154 -0.59 -18.46 -3.36
C VAL A 154 -1.24 -17.70 -2.19
N ILE A 155 -2.20 -16.80 -2.48
CA ILE A 155 -2.93 -16.04 -1.47
C ILE A 155 -3.74 -16.96 -0.54
N ALA A 156 -4.44 -17.95 -1.09
CA ALA A 156 -5.20 -18.92 -0.30
C ALA A 156 -4.29 -19.80 0.57
N GLN A 157 -3.22 -20.36 0.00
CA GLN A 157 -2.26 -21.22 0.71
C GLN A 157 -1.57 -20.48 1.87
N HIS A 158 -1.13 -19.25 1.64
CA HIS A 158 -0.41 -18.46 2.65
C HIS A 158 -1.33 -17.58 3.50
N GLN A 159 -2.65 -17.71 3.32
CA GLN A 159 -3.68 -17.01 4.08
C GLN A 159 -3.50 -15.48 4.12
N LEU A 160 -3.19 -14.90 2.96
CA LEU A 160 -2.98 -13.46 2.80
C LEU A 160 -4.30 -12.70 2.65
N THR A 161 -4.29 -11.42 3.00
CA THR A 161 -5.33 -10.47 2.59
C THR A 161 -5.12 -10.11 1.12
N VAL A 162 -6.19 -9.95 0.34
CA VAL A 162 -6.13 -9.46 -1.05
C VAL A 162 -7.00 -8.22 -1.22
N ILE A 163 -6.48 -7.21 -1.91
CA ILE A 163 -7.25 -6.07 -2.42
C ILE A 163 -7.51 -6.33 -3.92
N LEU A 164 -8.78 -6.44 -4.30
CA LEU A 164 -9.23 -6.69 -5.67
C LEU A 164 -9.70 -5.37 -6.28
N MET A 165 -9.01 -4.87 -7.31
CA MET A 165 -9.33 -3.59 -7.94
C MET A 165 -10.07 -3.72 -9.27
N HIS A 166 -11.11 -2.92 -9.50
CA HIS A 166 -11.69 -2.77 -10.84
C HIS A 166 -10.85 -1.83 -11.74
N ARG A 167 -10.24 -2.40 -12.79
CA ARG A 167 -9.72 -1.65 -13.96
C ARG A 167 -10.47 -2.00 -15.23
N LYS A 168 -10.48 -1.11 -16.23
CA LYS A 168 -11.04 -1.36 -17.57
C LYS A 168 -9.95 -1.14 -18.62
N GLY A 169 -9.50 -2.23 -19.24
CA GLY A 169 -8.29 -2.26 -20.08
C GLY A 169 -6.98 -2.33 -19.28
N THR A 170 -5.87 -2.37 -20.00
CA THR A 170 -4.48 -2.45 -19.50
C THR A 170 -3.87 -1.05 -19.28
N PRO A 171 -2.75 -0.87 -18.58
CA PRO A 171 -2.12 0.44 -18.34
C PRO A 171 -1.88 1.29 -19.60
N GLU A 172 -1.56 0.66 -20.74
CA GLU A 172 -1.28 1.30 -22.03
C GLU A 172 -2.57 1.69 -22.79
N SER A 173 -3.69 1.05 -22.47
CA SER A 173 -4.94 1.09 -23.25
C SER A 173 -6.12 1.74 -22.51
N MET A 174 -6.13 1.72 -21.17
CA MET A 174 -7.30 2.05 -20.35
C MET A 174 -7.86 3.47 -20.53
N GLN A 175 -7.04 4.45 -20.95
CA GLN A 175 -7.50 5.83 -21.20
C GLN A 175 -7.99 6.06 -22.64
N ARG A 176 -7.96 5.05 -23.51
CA ARG A 176 -8.35 5.17 -24.94
C ARG A 176 -9.87 5.07 -25.10
N GLY A 177 -10.57 6.13 -24.68
CA GLY A 177 -12.02 6.24 -24.77
C GLY A 177 -12.79 5.33 -23.80
N PRO A 178 -12.46 5.29 -22.49
CA PRO A 178 -13.27 4.57 -21.51
C PRO A 178 -14.70 5.09 -21.50
N GLY A 179 -15.66 4.18 -21.39
CA GLY A 179 -17.08 4.48 -21.32
C GLY A 179 -17.82 3.41 -20.52
N TYR A 180 -18.84 3.85 -19.80
CA TYR A 180 -19.76 3.03 -19.01
C TYR A 180 -21.18 3.48 -19.33
N ILE A 181 -22.13 2.56 -19.24
CA ILE A 181 -23.58 2.87 -19.26
C ILE A 181 -24.01 3.25 -17.84
N ASP A 182 -23.56 2.48 -16.85
CA ASP A 182 -23.64 2.79 -15.43
C ASP A 182 -22.33 2.31 -14.78
N VAL A 183 -21.49 3.26 -14.36
CA VAL A 183 -20.16 2.94 -13.81
C VAL A 183 -20.25 2.23 -12.45
N LEU A 184 -21.29 2.48 -11.65
CA LEU A 184 -21.44 1.86 -10.34
C LEU A 184 -21.96 0.42 -10.49
N ALA A 185 -22.92 0.17 -11.38
CA ALA A 185 -23.45 -1.16 -11.66
C ALA A 185 -22.43 -2.07 -12.39
N GLU A 186 -21.65 -1.52 -13.32
CA GLU A 186 -20.55 -2.27 -13.98
C GLU A 186 -19.44 -2.63 -12.98
N ILE A 187 -19.04 -1.70 -12.10
CA ILE A 187 -18.04 -1.96 -11.04
C ILE A 187 -18.56 -2.97 -10.01
N HIS A 188 -19.81 -2.86 -9.56
CA HIS A 188 -20.40 -3.80 -8.61
C HIS A 188 -20.40 -5.22 -9.17
N THR A 189 -20.98 -5.42 -10.36
CA THR A 189 -21.06 -6.74 -11.01
C THR A 189 -19.69 -7.39 -11.13
N PHE A 190 -18.70 -6.64 -11.62
CA PHE A 190 -17.32 -7.13 -11.73
C PHE A 190 -16.75 -7.52 -10.36
N LEU A 191 -16.82 -6.64 -9.35
CA LEU A 191 -16.24 -6.92 -8.05
C LEU A 191 -16.93 -8.10 -7.35
N GLU A 192 -18.24 -8.27 -7.54
CA GLU A 192 -19.01 -9.43 -7.06
C GLU A 192 -18.47 -10.74 -7.69
N GLU A 193 -18.33 -10.79 -9.03
CA GLU A 193 -17.72 -11.93 -9.73
C GLU A 193 -16.28 -12.22 -9.25
N ARG A 194 -15.48 -11.18 -8.95
CA ARG A 194 -14.10 -11.36 -8.45
C ARG A 194 -14.04 -11.81 -6.99
N ILE A 195 -14.98 -11.38 -6.13
CA ILE A 195 -15.14 -11.88 -4.76
C ILE A 195 -15.53 -13.35 -4.78
N GLU A 196 -16.53 -13.75 -5.59
CA GLU A 196 -16.95 -15.15 -5.71
C GLU A 196 -15.81 -16.04 -6.23
N PHE A 197 -15.06 -15.58 -7.25
CA PHE A 197 -13.87 -16.28 -7.75
C PHE A 197 -12.80 -16.48 -6.67
N ALA A 198 -12.50 -15.43 -5.88
CA ALA A 198 -11.53 -15.50 -4.79
C ALA A 198 -11.98 -16.49 -3.69
N ILE A 199 -13.26 -16.47 -3.31
CA ILE A 199 -13.84 -17.42 -2.34
C ILE A 199 -13.79 -18.86 -2.88
N ALA A 200 -14.10 -19.07 -4.16
CA ALA A 200 -14.02 -20.38 -4.80
C ALA A 200 -12.58 -20.93 -4.87
N ALA A 201 -11.57 -20.05 -4.97
CA ALA A 201 -10.14 -20.39 -4.85
C ALA A 201 -9.67 -20.64 -3.40
N GLY A 202 -10.55 -20.52 -2.41
CA GLY A 202 -10.26 -20.78 -0.99
C GLY A 202 -9.80 -19.55 -0.18
N ILE A 203 -9.88 -18.35 -0.75
CA ILE A 203 -9.57 -17.11 -0.03
C ILE A 203 -10.76 -16.76 0.88
N ALA A 204 -10.51 -16.63 2.18
CA ALA A 204 -11.58 -16.33 3.16
C ALA A 204 -12.15 -14.92 2.94
N ARG A 205 -13.47 -14.76 3.07
CA ARG A 205 -14.16 -13.48 2.72
C ARG A 205 -13.73 -12.31 3.61
N ASP A 206 -13.35 -12.56 4.85
CA ASP A 206 -12.78 -11.58 5.79
C ASP A 206 -11.36 -11.11 5.43
N ARG A 207 -10.73 -11.75 4.43
CA ARG A 207 -9.44 -11.39 3.83
C ARG A 207 -9.56 -10.77 2.44
N ILE A 208 -10.76 -10.50 1.95
CA ILE A 208 -10.98 -9.80 0.68
C ILE A 208 -11.33 -8.33 0.98
N VAL A 209 -10.65 -7.42 0.29
CA VAL A 209 -10.93 -5.97 0.23
C VAL A 209 -11.16 -5.61 -1.23
N VAL A 210 -11.97 -4.59 -1.54
CA VAL A 210 -12.18 -4.15 -2.94
C VAL A 210 -11.96 -2.65 -3.14
N ASP A 211 -11.37 -2.27 -4.28
CA ASP A 211 -11.19 -0.88 -4.73
C ASP A 211 -11.92 -0.68 -6.08
N PRO A 212 -12.81 0.33 -6.23
CA PRO A 212 -13.43 0.64 -7.52
C PRO A 212 -12.41 1.08 -8.59
N GLY A 213 -11.16 1.32 -8.23
CA GLY A 213 -10.03 1.61 -9.10
C GLY A 213 -10.07 3.01 -9.67
N LEU A 214 -10.08 4.04 -8.81
CA LEU A 214 -10.11 5.43 -9.28
C LEU A 214 -8.92 5.76 -10.19
N GLY A 215 -9.21 6.40 -11.32
CA GLY A 215 -8.29 6.73 -12.40
C GLY A 215 -7.98 5.56 -13.35
N PHE A 216 -8.37 4.31 -13.04
CA PHE A 216 -8.07 3.15 -13.87
C PHE A 216 -9.23 2.83 -14.83
N GLY A 217 -9.08 3.24 -16.10
CA GLY A 217 -10.05 2.97 -17.16
C GLY A 217 -11.35 3.77 -17.06
N LYS A 218 -11.27 5.06 -16.66
CA LYS A 218 -12.41 5.89 -16.24
C LYS A 218 -12.27 7.31 -16.74
N ARG A 219 -13.34 7.88 -17.32
CA ARG A 219 -13.43 9.32 -17.66
C ARG A 219 -13.34 10.15 -16.39
N VAL A 220 -12.98 11.43 -16.48
CA VAL A 220 -12.92 12.33 -15.32
C VAL A 220 -14.22 12.27 -14.50
N ALA A 221 -15.38 12.44 -15.14
CA ALA A 221 -16.69 12.40 -14.51
C ALA A 221 -16.97 11.06 -13.77
N ASP A 222 -16.60 9.92 -14.36
CA ASP A 222 -16.82 8.59 -13.79
C ASP A 222 -16.19 8.45 -12.40
N ASN A 223 -15.02 9.07 -12.18
CA ASN A 223 -14.33 9.03 -10.88
C ASN A 223 -15.09 9.80 -9.79
N TYR A 224 -15.72 10.92 -10.14
CA TYR A 224 -16.58 11.68 -9.22
C TYR A 224 -17.93 10.99 -9.01
N GLU A 225 -18.47 10.30 -10.02
CA GLU A 225 -19.68 9.49 -9.89
C GLU A 225 -19.49 8.29 -8.95
N ILE A 226 -18.34 7.61 -9.06
CA ILE A 226 -17.96 6.54 -8.11
C ILE A 226 -17.88 7.09 -6.69
N ALA A 227 -17.18 8.20 -6.45
CA ALA A 227 -17.10 8.78 -5.12
C ALA A 227 -18.47 9.27 -4.59
N ARG A 228 -19.32 9.82 -5.46
CA ARG A 228 -20.70 10.17 -5.13
C ARG A 228 -21.50 8.95 -4.65
N GLY A 229 -21.42 7.83 -5.34
CA GLY A 229 -22.19 6.62 -5.07
C GLY A 229 -21.47 5.48 -4.34
N ILE A 230 -20.30 5.71 -3.75
CA ILE A 230 -19.42 4.65 -3.21
C ILE A 230 -20.11 3.74 -2.16
N GLU A 231 -21.08 4.29 -1.42
CA GLU A 231 -21.97 3.57 -0.50
C GLU A 231 -22.66 2.36 -1.16
N PHE A 232 -22.97 2.44 -2.46
CA PHE A 232 -23.58 1.35 -3.22
C PHE A 232 -22.71 0.09 -3.22
N LEU A 233 -21.38 0.21 -3.25
CA LEU A 233 -20.49 -0.96 -3.28
C LEU A 233 -20.42 -1.69 -1.92
N ARG A 234 -21.01 -1.14 -0.85
CA ARG A 234 -21.04 -1.80 0.47
C ARG A 234 -21.97 -3.03 0.50
N SER A 235 -22.88 -3.18 -0.47
CA SER A 235 -23.68 -4.41 -0.66
C SER A 235 -22.80 -5.65 -0.88
N LEU A 236 -21.62 -5.48 -1.49
CA LEU A 236 -20.61 -6.54 -1.70
C LEU A 236 -20.15 -7.18 -0.36
N SER A 237 -20.46 -6.56 0.78
CA SER A 237 -20.29 -7.11 2.14
C SER A 237 -18.86 -7.58 2.43
N VAL A 238 -17.90 -6.82 1.91
CA VAL A 238 -16.45 -6.90 2.17
C VAL A 238 -15.92 -5.47 2.35
N PRO A 239 -14.81 -5.25 3.08
CA PRO A 239 -14.23 -3.92 3.24
C PRO A 239 -13.90 -3.22 1.91
N LEU A 240 -14.12 -1.91 1.88
CA LEU A 240 -13.80 -1.04 0.75
C LEU A 240 -12.45 -0.32 0.96
N LEU A 241 -11.76 -0.05 -0.14
CA LEU A 241 -10.59 0.82 -0.22
C LEU A 241 -10.80 1.90 -1.28
N LEU A 242 -10.28 3.12 -1.05
CA LEU A 242 -10.34 4.21 -2.02
C LEU A 242 -8.96 4.83 -2.31
N GLY A 243 -8.45 4.63 -3.52
CA GLY A 243 -7.14 5.14 -3.98
C GLY A 243 -7.20 6.42 -4.84
N ALA A 244 -7.56 7.56 -4.24
CA ALA A 244 -7.69 8.84 -4.97
C ALA A 244 -6.41 9.72 -5.02
N SER A 245 -5.45 9.52 -4.11
CA SER A 245 -4.33 10.44 -3.86
C SER A 245 -3.51 10.76 -5.12
N ARG A 246 -3.37 12.07 -5.39
CA ARG A 246 -2.56 12.67 -6.48
C ARG A 246 -2.93 12.28 -7.93
N LYS A 247 -4.02 11.51 -8.12
CA LYS A 247 -4.51 11.02 -9.44
C LYS A 247 -4.82 12.16 -10.41
N SER A 248 -4.74 11.90 -11.72
CA SER A 248 -4.97 12.90 -12.78
C SER A 248 -6.30 13.64 -12.66
N PHE A 249 -7.40 12.93 -12.37
CA PHE A 249 -8.73 13.54 -12.23
C PHE A 249 -8.87 14.49 -11.03
N THR A 250 -7.91 14.53 -10.09
CA THR A 250 -7.94 15.47 -8.95
C THR A 250 -7.33 16.83 -9.26
N GLY A 251 -6.58 16.97 -10.37
CA GLY A 251 -6.01 18.25 -10.83
C GLY A 251 -6.81 18.97 -11.91
N VAL A 252 -8.06 18.55 -12.17
CA VAL A 252 -8.88 19.07 -13.29
C VAL A 252 -9.53 20.44 -13.03
N PHE A 253 -9.25 21.04 -11.87
CA PHE A 253 -9.78 22.34 -11.46
C PHE A 253 -8.78 23.48 -11.63
N ASP A 254 -7.49 23.16 -11.67
CA ASP A 254 -6.36 24.09 -11.53
C ASP A 254 -5.11 23.69 -12.35
N ASP A 255 -5.16 22.56 -13.06
CA ASP A 255 -4.03 21.90 -13.74
C ASP A 255 -2.82 21.61 -12.82
N SER A 256 -3.03 21.53 -11.50
CA SER A 256 -1.95 21.28 -10.53
C SER A 256 -1.15 20.03 -10.86
N PRO A 257 0.20 20.04 -10.71
CA PRO A 257 1.02 18.83 -10.82
C PRO A 257 0.70 17.85 -9.66
N PRO A 258 1.02 16.55 -9.80
CA PRO A 258 0.54 15.50 -8.89
C PRO A 258 0.74 15.80 -7.40
N GLU A 259 1.90 16.33 -7.04
CA GLU A 259 2.30 16.67 -5.67
C GLU A 259 1.58 17.88 -5.06
N GLN A 260 0.87 18.68 -5.85
CA GLN A 260 0.08 19.82 -5.36
C GLN A 260 -1.42 19.50 -5.21
N ARG A 261 -1.86 18.31 -5.65
CA ARG A 261 -3.28 17.87 -5.63
C ARG A 261 -3.79 17.39 -4.26
N LEU A 262 -3.12 17.73 -3.16
CA LEU A 262 -3.54 17.35 -1.81
C LEU A 262 -4.98 17.83 -1.48
N PRO A 263 -5.40 19.09 -1.73
CA PRO A 263 -6.74 19.55 -1.34
C PRO A 263 -7.86 18.74 -2.00
N ALA A 264 -7.73 18.48 -3.31
CA ALA A 264 -8.66 17.65 -4.05
C ALA A 264 -8.59 16.17 -3.63
N SER A 265 -7.40 15.65 -3.26
CA SER A 265 -7.25 14.29 -2.73
C SER A 265 -7.97 14.11 -1.40
N LEU A 266 -7.90 15.10 -0.49
CA LEU A 266 -8.57 15.06 0.81
C LEU A 266 -10.11 15.11 0.69
N ALA A 267 -10.67 15.71 -0.36
CA ALA A 267 -12.11 15.65 -0.62
C ALA A 267 -12.62 14.20 -0.84
N PHE A 268 -11.82 13.35 -1.48
CA PHE A 268 -12.15 11.92 -1.61
C PHE A 268 -11.96 11.16 -0.29
N VAL A 269 -11.00 11.56 0.57
CA VAL A 269 -10.83 11.01 1.93
C VAL A 269 -12.02 11.37 2.83
N ALA A 270 -12.52 12.60 2.75
CA ALA A 270 -13.74 13.02 3.45
C ALA A 270 -14.94 12.16 3.03
N ARG A 271 -15.16 12.02 1.71
CA ARG A 271 -16.25 11.21 1.18
C ARG A 271 -16.14 9.73 1.54
N ALA A 272 -14.91 9.18 1.59
CA ALA A 272 -14.66 7.82 2.07
C ALA A 272 -15.09 7.65 3.54
N ARG A 273 -14.71 8.59 4.42
CA ARG A 273 -15.10 8.62 5.84
C ARG A 273 -16.62 8.70 6.01
N GLU A 274 -17.28 9.65 5.34
CA GLU A 274 -18.74 9.81 5.34
C GLU A 274 -19.49 8.53 4.92
N SER A 275 -18.93 7.82 3.94
CA SER A 275 -19.51 6.58 3.40
C SER A 275 -19.22 5.33 4.24
N ALA A 276 -18.43 5.45 5.32
CA ALA A 276 -17.85 4.35 6.09
C ALA A 276 -17.08 3.34 5.21
N VAL A 277 -16.18 3.85 4.37
CA VAL A 277 -15.14 3.07 3.65
C VAL A 277 -14.00 2.76 4.62
N GLU A 278 -13.56 1.50 4.67
CA GLU A 278 -12.62 1.03 5.69
C GLU A 278 -11.15 1.44 5.46
N TRP A 279 -10.75 1.73 4.22
CA TRP A 279 -9.37 2.10 3.87
C TRP A 279 -9.25 3.26 2.87
N VAL A 280 -8.22 4.10 3.03
CA VAL A 280 -7.77 5.07 2.02
C VAL A 280 -6.30 4.84 1.67
N ARG A 281 -5.96 4.86 0.38
CA ARG A 281 -4.59 4.63 -0.13
C ARG A 281 -3.97 5.96 -0.59
N VAL A 282 -2.89 6.39 0.08
CA VAL A 282 -2.37 7.77 -0.02
C VAL A 282 -0.84 7.87 -0.05
N HIS A 283 -0.31 8.90 -0.72
CA HIS A 283 1.08 9.32 -0.60
C HIS A 283 1.30 10.21 0.63
N ASP A 284 0.31 11.07 0.90
CA ASP A 284 0.32 12.19 1.85
C ASP A 284 -0.16 11.75 3.25
N VAL A 285 0.62 10.88 3.91
CA VAL A 285 0.20 10.17 5.13
C VAL A 285 -0.02 11.11 6.32
N ALA A 286 0.89 12.03 6.60
CA ALA A 286 0.78 12.95 7.74
C ALA A 286 -0.48 13.81 7.65
N GLU A 287 -0.73 14.35 6.47
CA GLU A 287 -1.83 15.24 6.16
C GLU A 287 -3.16 14.48 6.18
N THR A 288 -3.20 13.27 5.62
CA THR A 288 -4.37 12.37 5.67
C THR A 288 -4.71 11.97 7.11
N VAL A 289 -3.72 11.57 7.92
CA VAL A 289 -3.94 11.18 9.32
C VAL A 289 -4.38 12.38 10.16
N THR A 290 -3.78 13.55 9.95
CA THR A 290 -4.19 14.80 10.65
C THR A 290 -5.60 15.21 10.25
N PHE A 291 -5.95 15.15 8.97
CA PHE A 291 -7.29 15.44 8.45
C PHE A 291 -8.35 14.51 9.04
N LEU A 292 -8.10 13.20 9.05
CA LEU A 292 -9.00 12.21 9.62
C LEU A 292 -9.18 12.37 11.13
N ARG A 293 -8.12 12.71 11.87
CA ARG A 293 -8.21 13.06 13.31
C ARG A 293 -9.02 14.33 13.54
N ALA A 294 -8.84 15.37 12.72
CA ALA A 294 -9.62 16.59 12.81
C ALA A 294 -11.12 16.33 12.56
N MET A 295 -11.47 15.50 11.57
CA MET A 295 -12.87 15.08 11.36
C MET A 295 -13.41 14.25 12.53
N ALA A 296 -12.62 13.34 13.12
CA ALA A 296 -13.03 12.60 14.31
C ALA A 296 -13.27 13.50 15.53
N ALA A 297 -12.40 14.50 15.75
CA ALA A 297 -12.53 15.49 16.81
C ALA A 297 -13.68 16.49 16.61
N ILE A 298 -14.19 16.65 15.39
CA ILE A 298 -15.40 17.44 15.10
C ILE A 298 -16.66 16.65 15.51
N ASP A 299 -16.69 15.35 15.28
CA ASP A 299 -17.81 14.48 15.67
C ASP A 299 -17.80 14.14 17.17
N ASP A 300 -16.62 13.96 17.76
CA ASP A 300 -16.42 13.77 19.21
C ASP A 300 -15.31 14.70 19.74
N PRO A 301 -15.66 15.89 20.26
CA PRO A 301 -14.71 16.84 20.84
C PRO A 301 -13.92 16.31 22.04
N LEU A 302 -14.31 15.20 22.68
CA LEU A 302 -13.54 14.60 23.78
C LEU A 302 -12.23 13.95 23.30
N LEU A 303 -12.09 13.72 22.00
CA LEU A 303 -10.82 13.31 21.38
C LEU A 303 -9.78 14.45 21.34
N VAL A 304 -10.19 15.69 21.60
CA VAL A 304 -9.27 16.79 21.90
C VAL A 304 -9.03 16.82 23.40
N GLY A 305 -7.94 16.18 23.85
CA GLY A 305 -7.50 16.25 25.25
C GLY A 305 -7.25 17.69 25.72
N GLU A 306 -7.28 17.92 27.04
CA GLU A 306 -7.07 19.25 27.63
C GLU A 306 -5.74 19.87 27.15
N GLY A 307 -5.87 20.89 26.29
CA GLY A 307 -4.78 21.34 25.43
C GLY A 307 -3.62 21.98 26.19
N SER A 308 -2.43 21.38 26.08
CA SER A 308 -1.17 22.00 26.49
C SER A 308 -0.77 23.09 25.47
N SER A 309 -1.30 24.30 25.67
CA SER A 309 -0.99 25.51 24.88
C SER A 309 0.32 26.19 25.30
#